data_AF-A0A2B7YRH6-F1
#
_entry.id   AF-A0A2B7YRH6-F1
#
_cell.length_a   1.000
_cell.length_b   1.000
_cell.length_c   1.000
_cell.angle_alpha   90.00
_cell.angle_beta   90.00
_cell.angle_gamma   90.00
#
_symmetry.space_group_name_H-M   'P 1'
#
loop_
_entity.id
_entity.type
_entity.pdbx_description
1 polymer ?
#
loop_
_entity_poly.entity_id
_entity_poly.type
_entity_poly.pdbx_seq_one_letter_code
_entity_poly.pdbx_strand_id
1 'polypeptide(L)'
;MQNTYSTLYSYSAAKDAQAIDAVTASITRYGSIIAGRGPSGLTVADRLTENLDVSVLVMEYSPFDQREPSVLVPGQWNPGAYLRHDIFSTPQQGLKNA
;
A
#
# COMPACT_ATOMS: atom_id res chain seq x y z
N MET A 1 11.62 -20.52 18.34
CA MET A 1 10.71 -19.38 18.12
C MET A 1 11.57 -18.15 17.88
N GLN A 2 11.79 -17.76 16.62
CA GLN A 2 12.58 -16.57 16.28
C GLN A 2 11.63 -15.39 16.09
N ASN A 3 11.63 -14.46 17.05
CA ASN A 3 11.02 -13.15 16.90
C ASN A 3 11.99 -12.29 16.08
N THR A 4 11.78 -12.24 14.78
CA THR A 4 12.56 -11.37 13.89
C THR A 4 11.95 -9.99 13.92
N TYR A 5 12.47 -9.13 14.81
CA TYR A 5 12.29 -7.69 14.70
C TYR A 5 13.00 -7.24 13.41
N SER A 6 12.24 -7.11 12.33
CA SER A 6 12.77 -6.61 11.06
C SER A 6 13.22 -5.18 11.25
N THR A 7 14.54 -5.00 11.22
CA THR A 7 15.21 -3.70 11.13
C THR A 7 14.59 -2.87 10.01
N LEU A 8 14.16 -1.68 10.39
CA LEU A 8 13.52 -0.64 9.59
C LEU A 8 14.34 -0.31 8.34
N TYR A 9 13.94 -0.86 7.19
CA TYR A 9 14.17 -0.16 5.94
C TYR A 9 13.22 1.03 5.95
N SER A 10 13.70 2.19 6.41
CA SER A 10 13.00 3.47 6.28
C SER A 10 13.02 3.89 4.81
N TYR A 11 12.29 3.17 3.96
CA TYR A 11 11.93 3.70 2.66
C TYR A 11 10.98 4.86 2.94
N SER A 12 11.38 6.05 2.50
CA SER A 12 10.53 7.23 2.52
C SER A 12 9.23 6.86 1.78
N ALA A 13 8.14 6.70 2.55
CA ALA A 13 6.84 7.15 2.12
C ALA A 13 7.03 8.60 1.62
N ALA A 14 6.26 9.04 0.61
CA ALA A 14 6.40 10.32 -0.09
C ALA A 14 6.91 11.48 0.79
N LYS A 15 7.56 12.50 0.25
CA LYS A 15 8.26 13.60 0.96
C LYS A 15 7.78 13.95 2.38
N ASP A 16 6.47 14.05 2.61
CA ASP A 16 5.85 14.46 3.89
C ASP A 16 5.12 13.31 4.63
N ALA A 17 5.38 12.06 4.27
CA ALA A 17 4.77 10.85 4.81
C ALA A 17 5.79 9.96 5.54
N GLN A 18 5.32 9.26 6.57
CA GLN A 18 6.15 8.36 7.37
C GLN A 18 5.45 7.00 7.55
N ALA A 19 6.24 5.93 7.49
CA ALA A 19 5.78 4.61 7.91
C ALA A 19 5.83 4.53 9.44
N ILE A 20 4.74 4.07 10.04
CA ILE A 20 4.60 3.93 11.49
C ILE A 20 4.22 2.49 11.85
N ASP A 21 4.51 2.09 13.08
CA ASP A 21 4.10 0.79 13.59
C ASP A 21 2.60 0.74 13.94
N ALA A 22 2.06 -0.46 14.11
CA ALA A 22 0.65 -0.68 14.40
C ALA A 22 0.19 -0.09 15.76
N VAL A 23 1.08 -0.01 16.75
CA VAL A 23 0.76 0.59 18.06
C VAL A 23 0.57 2.08 17.88
N THR A 24 1.55 2.77 17.26
CA THR A 24 1.47 4.20 16.95
C THR A 24 0.25 4.52 16.08
N ALA A 25 -0.05 3.68 15.07
CA ALA A 25 -1.24 3.84 14.23
C ALA A 25 -2.55 3.70 15.04
N SER A 26 -2.58 2.85 16.07
CA SER A 26 -3.79 2.59 16.87
C SER A 26 -4.07 3.65 17.94
N ILE A 27 -3.03 4.32 18.46
CA ILE A 27 -3.17 5.31 19.55
C ILE A 27 -3.23 6.77 19.06
N THR A 28 -2.75 7.04 17.84
CA THR A 28 -2.77 8.38 17.26
C THR A 28 -4.14 8.69 16.65
N ARG A 29 -4.61 9.93 16.84
CA ARG A 29 -5.86 10.42 16.23
C ARG A 29 -5.58 10.97 14.83
N TYR A 30 -6.31 10.47 13.84
CA TYR A 30 -6.27 10.95 12.46
C TYR A 30 -7.58 11.63 12.08
N GLY A 31 -7.51 12.67 11.24
CA GLY A 31 -8.70 13.32 10.66
C GLY A 31 -9.38 12.45 9.59
N SER A 32 -8.61 11.58 8.92
CA SER A 32 -9.14 10.61 7.95
C SER A 32 -8.32 9.33 7.93
N ILE A 33 -8.99 8.23 7.59
CA ILE A 33 -8.36 6.92 7.40
C ILE A 33 -8.68 6.45 5.99
N ILE A 34 -7.65 6.12 5.22
CA ILE A 34 -7.76 5.59 3.86
C ILE A 34 -7.34 4.13 3.88
N ALA A 35 -8.26 3.25 3.50
CA ALA A 35 -7.98 1.84 3.31
C ALA A 35 -7.60 1.58 1.84
N GLY A 36 -6.32 1.31 1.60
CA GLY A 36 -5.74 1.03 0.30
C GLY A 36 -4.75 2.10 -0.15
N ARG A 37 -3.52 1.69 -0.47
CA ARG A 37 -2.43 2.51 -1.04
C ARG A 37 -2.34 2.36 -2.56
N GLY A 38 -3.50 2.20 -3.21
CA GLY A 38 -3.61 2.20 -4.66
C GLY A 38 -3.50 3.61 -5.26
N PRO A 39 -3.57 3.74 -6.59
CA PRO A 39 -3.45 5.03 -7.28
C PRO A 39 -4.42 6.09 -6.75
N SER A 40 -5.67 5.72 -6.49
CA SER A 40 -6.67 6.64 -5.93
C SER A 40 -6.40 6.98 -4.46
N GLY A 41 -6.12 5.98 -3.62
CA GLY A 41 -5.92 6.16 -2.19
C GLY A 41 -4.75 7.08 -1.87
N LEU A 42 -3.60 6.88 -2.54
CA LEU A 42 -2.45 7.78 -2.38
C LEU A 42 -2.71 9.18 -2.93
N THR A 43 -3.41 9.30 -4.06
CA THR A 43 -3.77 10.62 -4.62
C THR A 43 -4.67 11.40 -3.66
N VAL A 44 -5.67 10.73 -3.07
CA VAL A 44 -6.56 11.35 -2.08
C VAL A 44 -5.78 11.73 -0.82
N ALA A 45 -4.91 10.85 -0.32
CA ALA A 45 -4.07 11.14 0.85
C ALA A 45 -3.24 12.40 0.63
N ASP A 46 -2.51 12.45 -0.49
CA ASP A 46 -1.65 13.58 -0.88
C ASP A 46 -2.44 14.90 -0.90
N ARG A 47 -3.61 14.91 -1.57
CA ARG A 47 -4.48 16.10 -1.66
C ARG A 47 -5.08 16.54 -0.33
N LEU A 48 -5.47 15.60 0.53
CA LEU A 48 -5.98 15.95 1.86
C LEU A 48 -4.88 16.57 2.73
N THR A 49 -3.66 16.05 2.66
CA THR A 49 -2.51 16.54 3.42
C THR A 49 -1.89 17.83 2.88
N GLU A 50 -2.35 18.35 1.73
CA GLU A 50 -2.02 19.73 1.28
C GLU A 50 -2.54 20.78 2.29
N ASN A 51 -3.57 20.45 3.07
CA ASN A 51 -3.97 21.22 4.24
C ASN A 51 -3.27 20.68 5.50
N LEU A 52 -2.43 21.51 6.13
CA LEU A 52 -1.63 21.13 7.30
C LEU A 52 -2.47 20.83 8.56
N ASP A 53 -3.74 21.25 8.59
CA ASP A 53 -4.66 20.93 9.69
C ASP A 53 -5.28 19.52 9.56
N VAL A 54 -5.03 18.82 8.44
CA VAL A 54 -5.60 17.50 8.14
C VAL A 54 -4.52 16.42 8.29
N SER A 55 -4.75 15.48 9.22
CA SER A 55 -3.92 14.27 9.36
C SER A 55 -4.60 13.05 8.74
N VAL A 56 -3.82 12.25 8.00
CA VAL A 56 -4.31 11.06 7.29
C VAL A 56 -3.50 9.83 7.68
N LEU A 57 -4.19 8.73 7.99
CA LEU A 57 -3.60 7.40 8.06
C LEU A 57 -3.96 6.62 6.80
N VAL A 58 -2.95 6.11 6.09
CA VAL A 58 -3.14 5.17 4.97
C VAL A 58 -2.76 3.77 5.45
N MET A 59 -3.67 2.81 5.29
CA MET A 59 -3.42 1.40 5.59
C MET A 59 -3.48 0.58 4.31
N GLU A 60 -2.56 -0.36 4.15
CA GLU A 60 -2.47 -1.23 2.98
C GLU A 60 -2.15 -2.66 3.44
N TYR A 61 -2.75 -3.64 2.76
CA TYR A 61 -2.51 -5.04 3.06
C TYR A 61 -1.16 -5.51 2.48
N SER A 62 -0.80 -4.97 1.32
CA SER A 62 0.37 -5.38 0.56
C SER A 62 1.65 -4.68 1.05
N PRO A 63 2.84 -5.26 0.83
CA PRO A 63 4.13 -4.65 1.18
C PRO A 63 4.35 -3.28 0.52
N PHE A 64 5.31 -2.51 1.04
CA PHE A 64 5.83 -1.33 0.34
C PHE A 64 6.70 -1.74 -0.86
N ASP A 65 6.57 -1.00 -1.96
CA ASP A 65 7.52 -1.07 -3.07
C ASP A 65 8.90 -0.62 -2.58
N GLN A 66 9.94 -1.38 -2.93
CA GLN A 66 11.30 -1.13 -2.43
C GLN A 66 12.16 -0.38 -3.44
N ARG A 67 11.50 0.32 -4.38
CA ARG A 67 12.15 1.00 -5.52
C ARG A 67 12.86 0.01 -6.43
N GLU A 68 12.29 -1.17 -6.59
CA GLU A 68 12.83 -2.22 -7.46
C GLU A 68 12.73 -1.81 -8.94
N PRO A 69 13.66 -2.27 -9.81
CA PRO A 69 13.62 -1.95 -11.24
C PRO A 69 12.31 -2.33 -11.93
N SER A 70 11.66 -3.42 -11.48
CA SER A 70 10.36 -3.85 -12.02
C SER A 70 9.21 -2.88 -11.76
N VAL A 71 9.38 -1.91 -10.86
CA VAL A 71 8.42 -0.84 -10.59
C VAL A 71 8.85 0.46 -11.27
N LEU A 72 10.15 0.79 -11.21
CA LEU A 72 10.65 2.09 -11.66
C LEU A 72 11.01 2.17 -13.15
N VAL A 73 11.37 1.06 -13.78
CA VAL A 73 11.89 1.04 -15.16
C VAL A 73 10.78 0.59 -16.12
N PRO A 74 10.31 1.47 -17.03
CA PRO A 74 9.38 1.07 -18.06
C PRO A 74 9.89 -0.12 -18.87
N GLY A 75 9.04 -1.12 -19.09
CA GLY A 75 9.39 -2.34 -19.83
C GLY A 75 10.02 -3.46 -18.99
N GLN A 76 10.36 -3.22 -17.72
CA GLN A 76 10.81 -4.27 -16.78
C GLN A 76 9.70 -4.73 -15.82
N TRP A 77 8.45 -4.36 -16.10
CA TRP A 77 7.30 -4.70 -15.25
C TRP A 77 7.18 -6.21 -14.99
N ASN A 78 7.12 -6.57 -13.70
CA ASN A 78 6.84 -7.92 -13.25
C ASN A 78 5.66 -7.89 -12.27
N PRO A 79 4.49 -8.46 -12.64
CA PRO A 79 3.29 -8.38 -11.81
C PRO A 79 3.32 -9.33 -10.60
N GLY A 80 4.30 -10.25 -10.49
CA GLY A 80 4.26 -11.35 -9.53
C GLY A 80 4.01 -10.94 -8.08
N ALA A 81 4.58 -9.82 -7.63
CA ALA A 81 4.38 -9.29 -6.27
C ALA A 81 2.99 -8.67 -6.03
N TYR A 82 2.26 -8.33 -7.10
CA TYR A 82 0.96 -7.66 -7.06
C TYR A 82 -0.21 -8.58 -7.42
N LEU A 83 0.07 -9.80 -7.90
CA LEU A 83 -0.97 -10.76 -8.26
C LEU A 83 -1.54 -11.46 -7.03
N ARG A 84 -2.86 -11.39 -6.93
CA ARG A 84 -3.66 -12.15 -5.97
C ARG A 84 -4.17 -13.42 -6.64
N HIS A 85 -3.42 -14.50 -6.46
CA HIS A 85 -3.71 -15.82 -7.07
C HIS A 85 -4.93 -16.51 -6.44
N ASP A 86 -5.44 -15.98 -5.33
CA ASP A 86 -6.57 -16.48 -4.55
C ASP A 86 -7.91 -15.80 -4.90
N ILE A 87 -7.95 -14.94 -5.92
CA ILE A 87 -9.17 -14.28 -6.38
C ILE A 87 -9.74 -15.03 -7.58
N PHE A 88 -10.88 -15.69 -7.36
CA PHE A 88 -11.61 -16.42 -8.38
C PHE A 88 -12.92 -15.71 -8.70
N SER A 89 -13.30 -15.73 -9.98
CA SER A 89 -14.65 -15.34 -10.39
C SER A 89 -15.60 -16.53 -10.24
N THR A 90 -16.91 -16.27 -10.21
CA THR A 90 -17.88 -17.31 -10.52
C THR A 90 -17.70 -17.74 -11.99
N PRO A 91 -18.12 -18.96 -12.37
CA PRO A 91 -18.16 -19.38 -13.77
C PRO A 91 -18.77 -18.29 -14.67
N GLN A 92 -18.01 -17.79 -15.64
CA GLN A 92 -18.43 -16.69 -16.51
C GLN A 92 -18.99 -17.25 -17.81
N GLN A 93 -20.15 -16.76 -18.24
CA GLN A 93 -20.66 -17.11 -19.56
C GLN A 93 -19.63 -16.69 -20.63
N GLY A 94 -19.28 -17.63 -21.52
CA GLY A 94 -18.31 -17.38 -22.60
C GLY A 94 -16.85 -17.77 -22.28
N LEU A 95 -16.51 -18.15 -21.05
CA LEU A 95 -15.14 -18.56 -20.68
C LEU A 95 -14.92 -20.08 -20.61
N LYS A 96 -15.80 -20.90 -21.21
CA LYS A 96 -15.72 -22.38 -21.23
C LYS A 96 -15.40 -22.97 -19.84
N ASN A 97 -16.34 -22.82 -18.92
CA ASN A 97 -16.25 -23.17 -17.49
C ASN A 97 -16.16 -24.68 -17.19
N ALA A 98 -15.31 -25.41 -17.90
CA ALA A 98 -15.10 -26.85 -17.75
C ALA A 98 -14.50 -27.20 -16.38
#